data_AF-A0A5B2UG84-F1
#
_entry.id   AF-A0A5B2UG84-F1
#
_cell.length_a   1.000
_cell.length_b   1.000
_cell.length_c   1.000
_cell.angle_alpha   90.00
_cell.angle_beta   90.00
_cell.angle_gamma   90.00
#
_symmetry.space_group_name_H-M   'P 1'
#
loop_
_entity.id
_entity.type
_entity.pdbx_description
1 polymer ?
#
loop_
_entity_poly.entity_id
_entity_poly.type
_entity_poly.pdbx_seq_one_letter_code
_entity_poly.pdbx_strand_id
1 'polypeptide(L)'
;AQADGLTPDHPLDFGDGEGSPPARLVEAGSKVLMAGAPLDTMTLRHHAEHLARVPGNRLRRYEAPILARGTVEWRMSEEFDTSDPSGPGLAEDSFGTIVREFLACGHGRQGMVGRAPSVLVDAAAICAFAVAWIE
;
A
#
# COMPACT_ATOMS: atom_id res chain seq x y z
N ALA A 1 -3.83 -21.02 4.14
CA ALA A 1 -2.81 -20.23 3.44
C ALA A 1 -3.36 -19.89 2.06
N GLN A 2 -3.39 -18.62 1.66
CA GLN A 2 -3.96 -18.14 0.39
C GLN A 2 -2.87 -17.54 -0.54
N ALA A 3 -1.62 -17.99 -0.39
CA ALA A 3 -0.48 -17.43 -1.15
C ALA A 3 -0.74 -17.43 -2.66
N ASP A 4 -1.15 -18.59 -3.21
CA ASP A 4 -1.45 -18.76 -4.64
C ASP A 4 -2.64 -17.92 -5.14
N GLY A 5 -3.48 -17.40 -4.24
CA GLY A 5 -4.55 -16.46 -4.58
C GLY A 5 -4.12 -15.00 -4.54
N LEU A 6 -3.07 -14.68 -3.79
CA LEU A 6 -2.61 -13.30 -3.60
C LEU A 6 -1.52 -12.89 -4.59
N THR A 7 -0.62 -13.80 -4.95
CA THR A 7 0.56 -13.49 -5.78
C THR A 7 0.48 -13.73 -7.30
N PRO A 8 -0.53 -14.40 -7.91
CA PRO A 8 -0.49 -14.67 -9.35
C PRO A 8 -0.69 -13.39 -10.15
N ASP A 9 -0.13 -13.31 -11.36
CA ASP A 9 -0.44 -12.28 -12.36
C ASP A 9 -0.44 -10.84 -11.81
N HIS A 10 0.59 -10.48 -11.03
CA HIS A 10 0.79 -9.10 -10.56
C HIS A 10 0.92 -8.17 -11.78
N PRO A 11 0.05 -7.15 -11.94
CA PRO A 11 0.17 -6.17 -13.01
C PRO A 11 1.57 -5.52 -13.06
N LEU A 12 2.15 -5.48 -14.25
CA LEU A 12 3.45 -4.82 -14.47
C LEU A 12 3.32 -3.29 -14.53
N ASP A 13 2.18 -2.81 -15.02
CA ASP A 13 1.79 -1.41 -14.98
C ASP A 13 0.84 -1.20 -13.79
N PHE A 14 1.00 -0.10 -13.06
CA PHE A 14 0.20 0.27 -11.88
C PHE A 14 0.14 -0.86 -10.84
N GLY A 15 1.31 -1.34 -10.43
CA GLY A 15 1.46 -2.52 -9.57
C GLY A 15 0.88 -2.41 -8.16
N ASP A 16 0.47 -1.23 -7.70
CA ASP A 16 -0.25 -1.03 -6.44
C ASP A 16 -1.76 -0.83 -6.65
N GLY A 17 -2.24 -0.88 -7.88
CA GLY A 17 -3.63 -0.61 -8.24
C GLY A 17 -4.54 -1.82 -8.26
N GLU A 18 -5.54 -1.79 -9.12
CA GLU A 18 -6.50 -2.88 -9.31
C GLU A 18 -5.81 -4.17 -9.73
N GLY A 19 -6.24 -5.31 -9.16
CA GLY A 19 -5.69 -6.63 -9.48
C GLY A 19 -4.31 -6.92 -8.87
N SER A 20 -3.71 -5.95 -8.16
CA SER A 20 -2.45 -6.11 -7.43
C SER A 20 -2.58 -6.96 -6.15
N PRO A 21 -1.48 -7.48 -5.59
CA PRO A 21 -1.52 -8.14 -4.29
C PRO A 21 -2.08 -7.27 -3.15
N PRO A 22 -1.75 -5.96 -3.02
CA PRO A 22 -2.43 -5.07 -2.08
C PRO A 22 -3.95 -5.02 -2.25
N ALA A 23 -4.47 -4.93 -3.48
CA ALA A 23 -5.91 -4.95 -3.76
C ALA A 23 -6.55 -6.26 -3.26
N ARG A 24 -5.91 -7.40 -3.54
CA ARG A 24 -6.40 -8.71 -3.10
C ARG A 24 -6.34 -8.88 -1.58
N LEU A 25 -5.38 -8.27 -0.89
CA LEU A 25 -5.35 -8.25 0.58
C LEU A 25 -6.59 -7.53 1.14
N VAL A 26 -6.97 -6.40 0.54
CA VAL A 26 -8.18 -5.64 0.89
C VAL A 26 -9.43 -6.47 0.62
N GLU A 27 -9.56 -7.03 -0.59
CA GLU A 27 -10.71 -7.86 -1.00
C GLU A 27 -10.89 -9.10 -0.11
N ALA A 28 -9.79 -9.70 0.34
CA ALA A 28 -9.79 -10.88 1.20
C ALA A 28 -10.13 -10.58 2.67
N GLY A 29 -10.36 -9.32 3.06
CA GLY A 29 -10.59 -8.94 4.46
C GLY A 29 -9.36 -9.21 5.34
N SER A 30 -8.17 -9.01 4.78
CA SER A 30 -6.91 -9.26 5.48
C SER A 30 -6.64 -8.21 6.56
N LYS A 31 -5.60 -8.46 7.36
CA LYS A 31 -5.12 -7.52 8.37
C LYS A 31 -3.66 -7.16 8.11
N VAL A 32 -3.29 -5.93 8.48
CA VAL A 32 -1.90 -5.47 8.44
C VAL A 32 -1.38 -5.33 9.87
N LEU A 33 -0.24 -5.97 10.14
CA LEU A 33 0.45 -5.92 11.43
C LEU A 33 1.72 -5.09 11.30
N MET A 34 1.78 -3.97 12.01
CA MET A 34 3.01 -3.21 12.24
C MET A 34 3.65 -3.72 13.52
N ALA A 35 4.60 -4.66 13.43
CA ALA A 35 5.26 -5.26 14.59
C ALA A 35 6.55 -4.51 14.95
N GLY A 36 6.43 -3.41 15.71
CA GLY A 36 7.56 -2.52 16.02
C GLY A 36 8.05 -1.67 14.84
N ALA A 37 7.43 -1.83 13.66
CA ALA A 37 7.72 -1.04 12.48
C ALA A 37 7.14 0.39 12.63
N PRO A 38 7.84 1.42 12.13
CA PRO A 38 7.27 2.75 12.00
C PRO A 38 5.97 2.72 11.19
N LEU A 39 4.98 3.53 11.57
CA LEU A 39 3.63 3.43 10.99
C LEU A 39 3.58 3.87 9.52
N ASP A 40 4.51 4.73 9.12
CA ASP A 40 4.74 5.21 7.76
C ASP A 40 5.29 4.14 6.82
N THR A 41 5.79 3.01 7.33
CA THR A 41 6.27 1.88 6.50
C THR A 41 5.16 0.91 6.11
N MET A 42 3.89 1.25 6.31
CA MET A 42 2.76 0.41 5.90
C MET A 42 2.56 0.48 4.38
N THR A 43 3.11 -0.48 3.64
CA THR A 43 3.07 -0.50 2.16
C THR A 43 1.66 -0.45 1.57
N LEU A 44 0.64 -0.91 2.29
CA LEU A 44 -0.76 -0.79 1.86
C LEU A 44 -1.18 0.67 1.57
N ARG A 45 -0.42 1.66 2.07
CA ARG A 45 -0.58 3.07 1.72
C ARG A 45 -0.58 3.34 0.22
N HIS A 46 0.28 2.67 -0.53
CA HIS A 46 0.43 2.92 -1.97
C HIS A 46 -0.82 2.49 -2.74
N HIS A 47 -1.51 1.47 -2.25
CA HIS A 47 -2.82 1.10 -2.79
C HIS A 47 -3.88 2.19 -2.54
N ALA A 48 -3.89 2.79 -1.34
CA ALA A 48 -4.79 3.91 -1.05
C ALA A 48 -4.44 5.16 -1.88
N GLU A 49 -3.16 5.47 -2.03
CA GLU A 49 -2.66 6.57 -2.88
C GLU A 49 -3.05 6.38 -4.36
N HIS A 50 -2.98 5.14 -4.87
CA HIS A 50 -3.41 4.79 -6.23
C HIS A 50 -4.92 4.99 -6.41
N LEU A 51 -5.73 4.65 -5.41
CA LEU A 51 -7.19 4.76 -5.47
C LEU A 51 -7.69 6.20 -5.29
N ALA A 52 -6.96 7.04 -4.56
CA ALA A 52 -7.36 8.40 -4.24
C ALA A 52 -7.37 9.32 -5.48
N ARG A 53 -8.45 10.10 -5.63
CA ARG A 53 -8.64 10.99 -6.78
C ARG A 53 -8.06 12.37 -6.53
N VAL A 54 -6.73 12.46 -6.46
CA VAL A 54 -6.01 13.72 -6.30
C VAL A 54 -5.37 14.19 -7.61
N PRO A 55 -5.41 15.49 -7.92
CA PRO A 55 -4.72 16.04 -9.09
C PRO A 55 -3.21 16.04 -8.87
N GLY A 56 -2.44 15.77 -9.93
CA GLY A 56 -0.99 15.96 -9.92
C GLY A 56 -0.16 14.78 -9.44
N ASN A 57 -0.72 13.56 -9.38
CA ASN A 57 0.07 12.36 -9.14
C ASN A 57 1.16 12.22 -10.20
N ARG A 58 2.40 12.05 -9.74
CA ARG A 58 3.57 11.90 -10.60
C ARG A 58 3.60 10.47 -11.13
N LEU A 59 3.80 10.34 -12.44
CA LEU A 59 4.03 9.05 -13.07
C LEU A 59 5.53 8.77 -13.12
N ARG A 60 5.88 7.52 -12.82
CA ARG A 60 7.21 6.96 -12.98
C ARG A 60 7.17 5.94 -14.12
N ARG A 61 8.15 6.03 -15.03
CA ARG A 61 8.35 5.07 -16.13
C ARG A 61 9.75 4.50 -16.05
N TYR A 62 9.88 3.19 -16.16
CA TYR A 62 11.16 2.50 -16.09
C TYR A 62 11.15 1.19 -16.86
N GLU A 63 12.32 0.74 -17.29
CA GLU A 63 12.49 -0.60 -17.85
C GLU A 63 12.98 -1.57 -16.78
N ALA A 64 12.38 -2.75 -16.75
CA ALA A 64 12.81 -3.85 -15.92
C ALA A 64 13.04 -5.11 -16.77
N PRO A 65 14.12 -5.87 -16.54
CA PRO A 65 14.31 -7.17 -17.15
C PRO A 65 13.43 -8.21 -16.45
N ILE A 66 12.58 -8.90 -17.20
CA ILE A 66 11.65 -9.92 -16.72
C ILE A 66 12.02 -11.26 -17.35
N LEU A 67 12.04 -12.33 -16.54
CA LEU A 67 12.19 -13.69 -17.06
C LEU A 67 10.85 -14.19 -17.59
N ALA A 68 10.69 -14.21 -18.91
CA ALA A 68 9.49 -14.70 -19.59
C ALA A 68 9.87 -15.88 -20.48
N ARG A 69 9.18 -17.02 -20.31
CA ARG A 69 9.35 -18.24 -21.13
C ARG A 69 10.82 -18.71 -21.26
N GLY A 70 11.62 -18.51 -20.22
CA GLY A 70 13.03 -18.93 -20.18
C GLY A 70 14.02 -17.93 -20.80
N THR A 71 13.54 -16.77 -21.27
CA THR A 71 14.38 -15.69 -21.81
C THR A 71 14.18 -14.39 -21.03
N VAL A 72 15.21 -13.55 -20.96
CA VAL A 72 15.09 -12.21 -20.38
C VAL A 72 14.47 -11.28 -21.42
N GLU A 73 13.30 -10.72 -21.09
CA GLU A 73 12.60 -9.71 -21.87
C GLU A 73 12.64 -8.38 -21.10
N TRP A 74 13.08 -7.30 -21.74
CA TRP A 74 13.03 -5.96 -21.15
C TRP A 74 11.65 -5.35 -21.36
N ARG A 75 11.00 -4.92 -20.27
CA ARG A 75 9.65 -4.38 -20.30
C ARG A 75 9.63 -2.98 -19.70
N MET A 76 9.18 -2.01 -20.49
CA MET A 76 8.78 -0.70 -19.98
C MET A 76 7.52 -0.84 -19.13
N SER A 77 7.55 -0.27 -17.92
CA SER A 77 6.46 -0.26 -16.95
C SER A 77 6.14 1.18 -16.52
N GLU A 78 4.88 1.44 -16.22
CA GLU A 78 4.37 2.72 -15.71
C GLU A 78 3.66 2.53 -14.36
N GLU A 79 3.94 3.40 -13.39
CA GLU A 79 3.29 3.40 -12.08
C GLU A 79 3.22 4.83 -11.50
N PHE A 80 2.45 5.03 -10.44
CA PHE A 80 2.56 6.25 -9.64
C PHE A 80 3.88 6.25 -8.86
N ASP A 81 4.51 7.42 -8.77
CA ASP A 81 5.74 7.59 -8.01
C ASP A 81 5.47 7.47 -6.52
N THR A 82 5.86 6.33 -5.93
CA THR A 82 5.66 5.98 -4.52
C THR A 82 6.77 6.52 -3.60
N SER A 83 7.78 7.20 -4.16
CA SER A 83 8.91 7.74 -3.39
C SER A 83 8.53 8.98 -2.58
N ASP A 84 7.60 9.78 -3.08
CA ASP A 84 7.03 10.95 -2.42
C ASP A 84 5.54 10.69 -2.10
N PRO A 85 4.97 11.27 -1.04
CA PRO A 85 3.54 11.19 -0.77
C PRO A 85 2.69 11.69 -1.94
N SER A 86 1.62 10.97 -2.27
CA SER A 86 0.70 11.36 -3.34
C SER A 86 -0.24 12.48 -2.90
N GLY A 87 0.03 13.71 -3.36
CA GLY A 87 -0.79 14.89 -3.10
C GLY A 87 0.06 16.14 -2.83
N PRO A 88 -0.38 17.33 -3.25
CA PRO A 88 0.39 18.55 -3.07
C PRO A 88 0.56 18.91 -1.59
N GLY A 89 1.81 18.98 -1.11
CA GLY A 89 2.14 19.50 0.22
C GLY A 89 2.01 18.50 1.37
N LEU A 90 1.81 17.20 1.07
CA LEU A 90 1.85 16.17 2.09
C LEU A 90 3.27 15.96 2.62
N ALA A 91 3.41 15.90 3.94
CA ALA A 91 4.68 15.58 4.60
C ALA A 91 5.05 14.11 4.39
N GLU A 92 6.36 13.80 4.43
CA GLU A 92 6.88 12.43 4.32
C GLU A 92 6.24 11.45 5.33
N ASP A 93 5.87 11.93 6.52
CA ASP A 93 5.26 11.12 7.59
C ASP A 93 3.72 11.11 7.57
N SER A 94 3.10 11.68 6.54
CA SER A 94 1.63 11.82 6.41
C SER A 94 0.91 10.49 6.64
N PHE A 95 1.44 9.38 6.15
CA PHE A 95 0.81 8.08 6.38
C PHE A 95 0.86 7.62 7.84
N GLY A 96 1.94 7.94 8.55
CA GLY A 96 2.00 7.73 10.00
C GLY A 96 0.90 8.51 10.74
N THR A 97 0.57 9.72 10.26
CA THR A 97 -0.54 10.52 10.78
C THR A 97 -1.90 9.88 10.47
N ILE A 98 -2.13 9.40 9.25
CA ILE A 98 -3.34 8.65 8.87
C ILE A 98 -3.57 7.46 9.81
N VAL A 99 -2.54 6.65 10.07
CA VAL A 99 -2.66 5.49 10.97
C VAL A 99 -2.96 5.93 12.41
N ARG A 100 -2.34 7.00 12.91
CA ARG A 100 -2.62 7.54 14.25
C ARG A 100 -4.06 8.05 14.38
N GLU A 101 -4.56 8.76 13.38
CA GLU A 101 -5.95 9.25 13.36
C GLU A 101 -6.95 8.10 13.25
N PHE A 102 -6.68 7.11 12.41
CA PHE A 102 -7.48 5.89 12.32
C PHE A 102 -7.62 5.18 13.67
N LEU A 103 -6.52 5.07 14.42
CA LEU A 103 -6.50 4.52 15.78
C LEU A 103 -7.28 5.41 16.78
N ALA A 104 -7.17 6.74 16.66
CA ALA A 104 -7.88 7.69 17.51
C ALA A 104 -9.40 7.62 17.31
N CYS A 105 -9.87 7.25 16.12
CA CYS A 105 -11.28 6.95 15.85
C CYS A 105 -11.76 5.63 16.47
N GLY A 106 -10.92 4.90 17.22
CA GLY A 106 -11.27 3.65 17.88
C GLY A 106 -11.15 2.41 16.98
N HIS A 107 -10.63 2.57 15.76
CA HIS A 107 -10.35 1.45 14.87
C HIS A 107 -8.99 0.80 15.18
N GLY A 108 -8.78 -0.42 14.68
CA GLY A 108 -7.53 -1.16 14.92
C GLY A 108 -7.32 -1.62 16.36
N ARG A 109 -6.13 -2.17 16.63
CA ARG A 109 -5.69 -2.63 17.96
C ARG A 109 -4.24 -2.26 18.17
N GLN A 110 -3.90 -1.89 19.40
CA GLN A 110 -2.53 -1.61 19.82
C GLN A 110 -2.15 -2.56 20.95
N GLY A 111 -0.89 -2.97 21.00
CA GLY A 111 -0.39 -3.87 22.04
C GLY A 111 1.08 -4.19 21.86
N MET A 112 1.58 -5.17 22.63
CA MET A 112 2.97 -5.62 22.54
C MET A 112 3.03 -6.98 21.82
N VAL A 113 3.93 -7.11 20.84
CA VAL A 113 4.36 -8.41 20.31
C VAL A 113 5.79 -8.64 20.80
N GLY A 114 5.95 -9.50 21.80
CA GLY A 114 7.20 -9.59 22.55
C GLY A 114 7.53 -8.26 23.22
N ARG A 115 8.63 -7.61 22.81
CA ARG A 115 9.05 -6.29 23.30
C ARG A 115 8.74 -5.14 22.32
N ALA A 116 8.08 -5.42 21.20
CA ALA A 116 7.79 -4.45 20.16
C ALA A 116 6.38 -3.85 20.33
N PRO A 117 6.24 -2.51 20.48
CA PRO A 117 4.96 -1.83 20.33
C PRO A 117 4.40 -2.12 18.95
N SER A 118 3.15 -2.56 18.88
CA SER A 118 2.58 -3.10 17.65
C SER A 118 1.17 -2.58 17.40
N VAL A 119 0.83 -2.45 16.12
CA VAL A 119 -0.48 -2.02 15.64
C VAL A 119 -1.03 -3.08 14.68
N LEU A 120 -2.27 -3.51 14.90
CA LEU A 120 -3.01 -4.39 13.98
C LEU A 120 -4.24 -3.66 13.45
N VAL A 121 -4.34 -3.50 12.14
CA VAL A 121 -5.48 -2.86 11.46
C VAL A 121 -6.13 -3.81 10.47
N ASP A 122 -7.42 -3.59 10.23
CA ASP A 122 -8.15 -4.22 9.11
C ASP A 122 -7.75 -3.51 7.81
N ALA A 123 -7.36 -4.29 6.78
CA ALA A 123 -6.80 -3.75 5.54
C ALA A 123 -7.83 -2.92 4.75
N ALA A 124 -9.08 -3.38 4.67
CA ALA A 124 -10.12 -2.67 3.95
C ALA A 124 -10.49 -1.36 4.67
N ALA A 125 -10.62 -1.40 5.99
CA ALA A 125 -10.97 -0.23 6.78
C ALA A 125 -9.88 0.86 6.75
N ILE A 126 -8.60 0.50 6.92
CA ILE A 126 -7.52 1.49 6.85
C ILE A 126 -7.34 2.03 5.42
N CYS A 127 -7.51 1.20 4.39
CA CYS A 127 -7.41 1.63 3.01
C CYS A 127 -8.51 2.65 2.67
N ALA A 128 -9.77 2.35 3.01
CA ALA A 128 -10.88 3.28 2.80
C ALA A 128 -10.71 4.58 3.59
N PHE A 129 -10.23 4.51 4.83
CA PHE A 129 -9.93 5.69 5.64
C PHE A 129 -8.82 6.54 5.01
N ALA A 130 -7.74 5.91 4.54
CA ALA A 130 -6.62 6.61 3.90
C ALA A 130 -7.04 7.29 2.59
N VAL A 131 -7.82 6.61 1.73
CA VAL A 131 -8.38 7.20 0.51
C VAL A 131 -9.17 8.48 0.85
N ALA A 132 -10.09 8.38 1.82
CA ALA A 132 -10.91 9.52 2.23
C ALA A 132 -10.13 10.65 2.93
N TRP A 133 -8.96 10.35 3.47
CA TRP A 133 -8.07 11.35 4.09
C TRP A 133 -7.22 12.09 3.06
N ILE A 134 -6.82 11.40 1.99
CA ILE A 134 -5.99 11.94 0.91
C ILE A 134 -6.82 12.84 -0.04
N GLU A 135 -8.09 12.51 -0.26
CA GLU A 135 -9.06 13.29 -1.05
C GLU A 135 -9.55 14.57 -0.35
#